data_AF-A0A0K1QFQ9-F1
#
_entry.id   AF-A0A0K1QFQ9-F1
#
_cell.length_a   1.000
_cell.length_b   1.000
_cell.length_c   1.000
_cell.angle_alpha   90.00
_cell.angle_beta   90.00
_cell.angle_gamma   90.00
#
_symmetry.space_group_name_H-M   'P 1'
#
loop_
_entity.id
_entity.type
_entity.pdbx_description
1 polymer ?
#
loop_
_entity_poly.entity_id
_entity_poly.type
_entity_poly.pdbx_seq_one_letter_code
_entity_poly.pdbx_strand_id
1 'polypeptide(L)'
;MTSSTAALLLTSFVLMHCTNKVPPPDEGGLEPSSNEGQGGQDSGNALEAGASTDATTTDSAPPTPPACDPNKPFGAPTRIPGTSDTLQQATPRLSADELTIYFTTHSNDSAPYRLAKATRATRNDPFGAPSELSGLTAQNSNDNDPAPAADHLSLWFHSNRGGNTDLYFATRSTLTEDWTAPAMVPGIATSAVEAHAYFRMGGGGELWFVSNRNGNFDIFVAKKNGSGFDSPSTVPELNSGKDDFQPQPSEDGLTILISSTRDGGKGKADLWIAKRASTTVPFGAPTPLDTVNSSDTDQAGWISPDGCRLYFSSTRGVGDGHDRLYIAVRPL
;
A
#
# COMPACT_ATOMS: atom_id res chain seq x y z
N MET A 1 -2.84 47.54 13.36
CA MET A 1 -3.84 46.66 14.02
C MET A 1 -4.99 46.54 13.03
N THR A 2 -5.29 45.42 12.40
CA THR A 2 -5.24 44.03 12.83
C THR A 2 -4.68 43.11 11.73
N SER A 3 -4.05 42.03 12.19
CA SER A 3 -3.24 41.07 11.44
C SER A 3 -4.06 39.84 11.03
N SER A 4 -3.84 39.42 9.79
CA SER A 4 -3.76 38.05 9.27
C SER A 4 -4.09 36.87 10.21
N THR A 5 -5.09 36.07 9.82
CA THR A 5 -5.18 34.62 10.09
C THR A 5 -6.01 33.96 8.98
N ALA A 6 -5.38 33.65 7.84
CA ALA A 6 -5.98 32.80 6.80
C ALA A 6 -4.95 31.89 6.09
N ALA A 7 -3.82 31.60 6.75
CA ALA A 7 -2.76 30.76 6.20
C ALA A 7 -2.37 29.69 7.22
N LEU A 8 -3.25 28.71 7.46
CA LEU A 8 -2.90 27.49 8.21
C LEU A 8 -3.81 26.28 7.92
N LEU A 9 -4.29 26.11 6.68
CA LEU A 9 -5.19 25.00 6.32
C LEU A 9 -4.75 24.14 5.12
N LEU A 10 -3.59 24.39 4.49
CA LEU A 10 -3.20 23.66 3.26
C LEU A 10 -2.08 22.61 3.41
N THR A 11 -1.52 22.40 4.60
CA THR A 11 -0.47 21.38 4.86
C THR A 11 -1.00 20.08 5.49
N SER A 12 -2.30 19.97 5.77
CA SER A 12 -2.79 18.93 6.71
C SER A 12 -3.33 17.64 6.09
N PHE A 13 -3.40 17.47 4.76
CA PHE A 13 -4.08 16.30 4.19
C PHE A 13 -3.23 15.01 4.18
N VAL A 14 -1.93 15.08 3.88
CA VAL A 14 -1.04 13.90 3.92
C VAL A 14 -0.85 13.38 5.35
N LEU A 15 -0.85 14.30 6.34
CA LEU A 15 -0.80 13.96 7.76
C LEU A 15 -2.10 13.32 8.25
N MET A 16 -3.25 13.70 7.66
CA MET A 16 -4.58 13.23 8.08
C MET A 16 -4.80 11.73 7.81
N HIS A 17 -4.11 11.15 6.81
CA HIS A 17 -4.09 9.70 6.58
C HIS A 17 -3.36 8.91 7.68
N CYS A 18 -2.57 9.59 8.52
CA CYS A 18 -1.68 8.97 9.50
C CYS A 18 -2.02 9.32 10.97
N THR A 19 -2.66 10.47 11.28
CA THR A 19 -2.67 11.03 12.65
C THR A 19 -4.02 11.09 13.39
N ASN A 20 -5.11 10.53 12.86
CA ASN A 20 -6.40 10.58 13.57
C ASN A 20 -6.42 9.60 14.76
N LYS A 21 -6.13 10.10 15.97
CA LYS A 21 -6.31 9.36 17.24
C LYS A 21 -7.77 8.95 17.43
N VAL A 22 -8.00 7.71 17.87
CA VAL A 22 -9.33 7.25 18.32
C VAL A 22 -9.62 7.87 19.69
N PRO A 23 -10.79 8.50 19.93
CA PRO A 23 -11.19 8.88 21.28
C PRO A 23 -11.37 7.62 22.14
N PRO A 24 -11.00 7.65 23.43
CA PRO A 24 -10.96 6.46 24.27
C PRO A 24 -12.34 5.77 24.36
N PRO A 25 -12.40 4.43 24.38
CA PRO A 25 -13.64 3.70 24.60
C PRO A 25 -14.13 3.88 26.03
N ASP A 26 -15.45 4.04 26.21
CA ASP A 26 -16.11 4.01 27.52
C ASP A 26 -15.87 2.64 28.18
N GLU A 27 -15.31 2.64 29.39
CA GLU A 27 -14.98 1.42 30.13
C GLU A 27 -16.23 0.69 30.62
N GLY A 28 -16.58 -0.41 29.96
CA GLY A 28 -17.54 -1.41 30.43
C GLY A 28 -16.83 -2.76 30.59
N GLY A 29 -16.46 -3.09 31.83
CA GLY A 29 -15.72 -4.31 32.16
C GLY A 29 -16.55 -5.59 32.06
N LEU A 30 -15.89 -6.67 31.63
CA LEU A 30 -16.34 -8.06 31.85
C LEU A 30 -15.13 -8.96 32.15
N GLU A 31 -15.27 -9.73 33.23
CA GLU A 31 -14.28 -10.67 33.79
C GLU A 31 -14.10 -11.95 32.95
N PRO A 32 -12.95 -12.63 33.03
CA PRO A 32 -12.70 -13.88 32.32
C PRO A 32 -13.11 -15.12 33.12
N SER A 33 -13.74 -16.10 32.45
CA SER A 33 -13.90 -17.46 32.97
C SER A 33 -12.87 -18.41 32.37
N SER A 34 -12.20 -19.14 33.24
CA SER A 34 -11.27 -20.24 32.96
C SER A 34 -12.01 -21.54 32.66
N ASN A 35 -11.48 -22.37 31.76
CA ASN A 35 -11.49 -23.80 32.02
C ASN A 35 -10.35 -24.55 31.30
N GLU A 36 -9.68 -25.42 32.06
CA GLU A 36 -8.66 -26.36 31.62
C GLU A 36 -9.27 -27.62 31.00
N GLY A 37 -8.48 -28.32 30.18
CA GLY A 37 -8.77 -29.68 29.71
C GLY A 37 -7.53 -30.33 29.10
N GLN A 38 -6.98 -31.32 29.81
CA GLN A 38 -5.76 -32.07 29.50
C GLN A 38 -5.96 -33.15 28.41
N GLY A 39 -4.86 -33.50 27.73
CA GLY A 39 -4.40 -34.89 27.61
C GLY A 39 -4.50 -35.58 26.22
N GLY A 40 -3.39 -36.22 25.81
CA GLY A 40 -3.39 -37.33 24.85
C GLY A 40 -2.19 -37.38 23.88
N GLN A 41 -1.31 -38.37 24.07
CA GLN A 41 -0.13 -38.68 23.25
C GLN A 41 -0.41 -39.68 22.10
N ASP A 42 0.58 -39.76 21.20
CA ASP A 42 1.00 -40.90 20.34
C ASP A 42 0.17 -41.11 19.06
N SER A 43 0.70 -41.47 17.88
CA SER A 43 1.92 -42.19 17.49
C SER A 43 2.15 -41.96 15.97
N GLY A 44 3.39 -42.16 15.51
CA GLY A 44 3.79 -41.90 14.12
C GLY A 44 3.40 -42.98 13.10
N ASN A 45 3.57 -42.65 11.81
CA ASN A 45 4.18 -43.56 10.83
C ASN A 45 4.65 -42.80 9.58
N ALA A 46 5.79 -43.20 9.05
CA ALA A 46 6.43 -42.69 7.84
C ALA A 46 6.29 -43.71 6.71
N LEU A 47 5.90 -43.28 5.50
CA LEU A 47 6.03 -43.93 4.18
C LEU A 47 5.69 -42.83 3.14
N GLU A 48 6.26 -42.67 1.95
CA GLU A 48 7.40 -43.22 1.22
C GLU A 48 7.63 -42.24 0.05
N ALA A 49 8.88 -42.10 -0.40
CA ALA A 49 9.24 -41.29 -1.54
C ALA A 49 8.92 -42.02 -2.86
N GLY A 50 8.23 -41.34 -3.78
CA GLY A 50 8.01 -41.81 -5.15
C GLY A 50 8.44 -40.74 -6.15
N ALA A 51 9.59 -40.95 -6.77
CA ALA A 51 10.07 -40.17 -7.90
C ALA A 51 9.21 -40.44 -9.14
N SER A 52 8.83 -39.38 -9.86
CA SER A 52 8.34 -39.49 -11.24
C SER A 52 9.03 -38.44 -12.10
N THR A 53 9.92 -38.93 -12.96
CA THR A 53 10.46 -38.27 -14.13
C THR A 53 9.43 -38.33 -15.25
N ASP A 54 9.10 -37.23 -15.93
CA ASP A 54 9.48 -37.07 -17.35
C ASP A 54 9.06 -35.71 -17.95
N ALA A 55 9.90 -35.29 -18.91
CA ALA A 55 9.63 -34.50 -20.10
C ALA A 55 9.06 -33.07 -19.99
N THR A 56 10.01 -32.14 -20.04
CA THR A 56 9.94 -30.81 -20.65
C THR A 56 9.20 -30.78 -22.00
N THR A 57 8.15 -29.97 -22.08
CA THR A 57 7.75 -29.27 -23.30
C THR A 57 7.55 -27.79 -22.96
N THR A 58 8.59 -26.98 -23.09
CA THR A 58 8.43 -25.52 -23.13
C THR A 58 7.90 -25.17 -24.52
N ASP A 59 6.57 -25.21 -24.67
CA ASP A 59 5.87 -24.48 -25.71
C ASP A 59 5.96 -22.99 -25.35
N SER A 60 7.10 -22.38 -25.66
CA SER A 60 7.29 -20.95 -25.49
C SER A 60 6.52 -20.25 -26.59
N ALA A 61 5.30 -19.82 -26.27
CA ALA A 61 4.58 -18.84 -27.05
C ALA A 61 5.52 -17.69 -27.47
N PRO A 62 5.39 -17.16 -28.70
CA PRO A 62 6.24 -16.06 -29.16
C PRO A 62 6.18 -14.91 -28.15
N PRO A 63 7.30 -14.20 -27.90
CA PRO A 63 7.34 -13.15 -26.90
C PRO A 63 6.28 -12.11 -27.22
N THR A 64 5.39 -11.85 -26.27
CA THR A 64 4.38 -10.79 -26.37
C THR A 64 5.10 -9.49 -26.73
N PRO A 65 4.65 -8.76 -27.78
CA PRO A 65 5.22 -7.46 -28.09
C PRO A 65 5.25 -6.58 -26.84
N PRO A 66 6.29 -5.74 -26.67
CA PRO A 66 6.39 -4.87 -25.50
C PRO A 66 5.15 -3.97 -25.42
N ALA A 67 4.54 -3.87 -24.24
CA ALA A 67 3.33 -3.08 -24.02
C ALA A 67 3.60 -1.56 -24.00
N CYS A 68 4.86 -1.16 -23.78
CA CYS A 68 5.36 0.21 -23.80
C CYS A 68 6.91 0.21 -23.92
N ASP A 69 7.51 1.38 -24.06
CA ASP A 69 8.95 1.59 -23.80
C ASP A 69 9.16 2.01 -22.33
N PRO A 70 9.77 1.17 -21.48
CA PRO A 70 10.00 1.47 -20.06
C PRO A 70 10.99 2.61 -19.81
N ASN A 71 11.67 3.11 -20.86
CA ASN A 71 12.56 4.27 -20.77
C ASN A 71 11.86 5.59 -21.14
N LYS A 72 10.65 5.54 -21.71
CA LYS A 72 9.88 6.75 -21.98
C LYS A 72 9.23 7.28 -20.69
N PRO A 73 9.07 8.61 -20.58
CA PRO A 73 8.28 9.18 -19.50
C PRO A 73 6.83 8.71 -19.61
N PHE A 74 6.15 8.65 -18.47
CA PHE A 74 4.70 8.43 -18.46
C PHE A 74 3.99 9.58 -19.20
N GLY A 75 2.94 9.25 -19.94
CA GLY A 75 2.05 10.23 -20.55
C GLY A 75 1.25 11.02 -19.52
N ALA A 76 0.43 11.96 -20.03
CA ALA A 76 -0.44 12.78 -19.19
C ALA A 76 -1.42 11.91 -18.38
N PRO A 77 -1.56 12.14 -17.06
CA PRO A 77 -2.50 11.37 -16.25
C PRO A 77 -3.96 11.59 -16.62
N THR A 78 -4.75 10.51 -16.56
CA THR A 78 -6.21 10.53 -16.73
C THR A 78 -6.89 9.89 -15.53
N ARG A 79 -8.15 10.23 -15.27
CA ARG A 79 -8.94 9.54 -14.23
C ARG A 79 -9.11 8.06 -14.58
N ILE A 80 -9.17 7.22 -13.55
CA ILE A 80 -9.54 5.82 -13.72
C ILE A 80 -11.06 5.75 -13.95
N PRO A 81 -11.55 5.20 -15.07
CA PRO A 81 -12.99 5.08 -15.29
C PRO A 81 -13.63 4.11 -14.28
N GLY A 82 -14.82 4.47 -13.78
CA GLY A 82 -15.58 3.63 -12.84
C GLY A 82 -15.25 3.85 -11.36
N THR A 83 -14.33 4.76 -11.05
CA THR A 83 -14.04 5.19 -9.67
C THR A 83 -14.81 6.49 -9.38
N SER A 84 -15.55 6.56 -8.26
CA SER A 84 -16.43 7.70 -7.91
C SER A 84 -15.69 9.05 -7.83
N ASP A 85 -16.31 10.11 -8.35
CA ASP A 85 -15.72 11.46 -8.36
C ASP A 85 -16.03 12.30 -7.11
N THR A 86 -16.99 11.88 -6.28
CA THR A 86 -17.58 12.71 -5.21
C THR A 86 -17.05 12.42 -3.81
N LEU A 87 -16.14 11.45 -3.67
CA LEU A 87 -15.64 10.98 -2.38
C LEU A 87 -14.12 10.85 -2.45
N GLN A 88 -13.43 10.97 -1.31
CA GLN A 88 -11.99 10.70 -1.27
C GLN A 88 -11.72 9.25 -1.62
N GLN A 89 -10.83 9.06 -2.60
CA GLN A 89 -10.32 7.78 -3.03
C GLN A 89 -8.81 7.88 -3.16
N ALA A 90 -8.10 7.14 -2.32
CA ALA A 90 -6.65 7.23 -2.19
C ALA A 90 -5.97 5.87 -2.29
N THR A 91 -4.67 5.92 -2.56
CA THR A 91 -3.74 4.78 -2.47
C THR A 91 -4.18 3.53 -3.25
N PRO A 92 -4.35 3.65 -4.59
CA PRO A 92 -4.76 2.52 -5.40
C PRO A 92 -3.66 1.45 -5.47
N ARG A 93 -4.03 0.19 -5.26
CA ARG A 93 -3.21 -1.01 -5.47
C ARG A 93 -3.94 -1.99 -6.36
N LEU A 94 -3.25 -2.62 -7.30
CA LEU A 94 -3.90 -3.50 -8.28
C LEU A 94 -3.35 -4.91 -8.23
N SER A 95 -4.17 -5.86 -8.68
CA SER A 95 -3.70 -7.18 -9.08
C SER A 95 -2.78 -7.10 -10.29
N ALA A 96 -1.88 -8.09 -10.45
CA ALA A 96 -0.94 -8.13 -11.58
C ALA A 96 -1.62 -8.19 -12.96
N ASP A 97 -2.82 -8.79 -13.04
CA ASP A 97 -3.67 -8.77 -14.24
C ASP A 97 -4.39 -7.42 -14.44
N GLU A 98 -4.37 -6.57 -13.42
CA GLU A 98 -5.02 -5.27 -13.27
C GLU A 98 -6.55 -5.33 -13.35
N LEU A 99 -7.16 -6.47 -13.03
CA LEU A 99 -8.61 -6.65 -13.04
C LEU A 99 -9.26 -6.36 -11.70
N THR A 100 -8.48 -6.28 -10.62
CA THR A 100 -8.93 -5.88 -9.29
C THR A 100 -8.12 -4.68 -8.80
N ILE A 101 -8.80 -3.65 -8.32
CA ILE A 101 -8.22 -2.50 -7.63
C ILE A 101 -8.66 -2.48 -6.18
N TYR A 102 -7.73 -2.20 -5.28
CA TYR A 102 -7.93 -1.97 -3.86
C TYR A 102 -7.56 -0.52 -3.56
N PHE A 103 -8.31 0.15 -2.69
CA PHE A 103 -8.08 1.56 -2.38
C PHE A 103 -8.74 1.96 -1.06
N THR A 104 -8.36 3.13 -0.55
CA THR A 104 -8.97 3.76 0.60
C THR A 104 -10.16 4.62 0.16
N THR A 105 -11.29 4.54 0.86
CA THR A 105 -12.48 5.37 0.60
C THR A 105 -13.16 5.80 1.89
N HIS A 106 -13.99 6.85 1.84
CA HIS A 106 -14.97 7.18 2.89
C HIS A 106 -16.32 7.54 2.25
N SER A 107 -17.42 7.48 3.00
CA SER A 107 -18.76 7.81 2.47
C SER A 107 -19.10 9.30 2.57
N ASN A 108 -18.35 10.07 3.36
CA ASN A 108 -18.37 11.53 3.51
C ASN A 108 -17.24 11.96 4.46
N ASP A 109 -17.02 13.26 4.61
CA ASP A 109 -15.94 13.84 5.43
C ASP A 109 -15.96 13.45 6.92
N SER A 110 -17.14 13.10 7.45
CA SER A 110 -17.30 12.66 8.84
C SER A 110 -17.24 11.14 8.99
N ALA A 111 -17.29 10.39 7.89
CA ALA A 111 -17.20 8.95 7.91
C ALA A 111 -15.73 8.51 8.03
N PRO A 112 -15.44 7.40 8.72
CA PRO A 112 -14.07 6.96 8.84
C PRO A 112 -13.60 6.32 7.54
N TYR A 113 -12.28 6.30 7.34
CA TYR A 113 -11.66 5.67 6.18
C TYR A 113 -11.90 4.15 6.18
N ARG A 114 -12.12 3.60 4.99
CA ARG A 114 -12.45 2.20 4.72
C ARG A 114 -11.58 1.65 3.61
N LEU A 115 -11.34 0.34 3.70
CA LEU A 115 -10.71 -0.43 2.64
C LEU A 115 -11.79 -0.91 1.67
N ALA A 116 -11.62 -0.61 0.38
CA ALA A 116 -12.54 -1.03 -0.66
C ALA A 116 -11.82 -1.75 -1.79
N LYS A 117 -12.58 -2.49 -2.58
CA LYS A 117 -12.16 -3.05 -3.86
C LYS A 117 -13.19 -2.81 -4.96
N ALA A 118 -12.72 -2.78 -6.21
CA ALA A 118 -13.57 -2.85 -7.39
C ALA A 118 -12.93 -3.78 -8.44
N THR A 119 -13.75 -4.31 -9.35
CA THR A 119 -13.29 -5.22 -10.41
C THR A 119 -13.72 -4.75 -11.80
N ARG A 120 -13.04 -5.23 -12.84
CA ARG A 120 -13.39 -5.02 -14.24
C ARG A 120 -13.13 -6.29 -15.05
N ALA A 121 -13.82 -6.45 -16.19
CA ALA A 121 -13.69 -7.64 -17.02
C ALA A 121 -12.39 -7.65 -17.83
N THR A 122 -11.97 -6.49 -18.36
CA THR A 122 -10.72 -6.32 -19.08
C THR A 122 -9.98 -5.06 -18.63
N ARG A 123 -8.69 -4.94 -18.99
CA ARG A 123 -7.83 -3.79 -18.67
C ARG A 123 -8.31 -2.45 -19.24
N ASN A 124 -9.21 -2.47 -20.21
CA ASN A 124 -9.73 -1.26 -20.86
C ASN A 124 -11.15 -0.91 -20.40
N ASP A 125 -11.82 -1.80 -19.67
CA ASP A 125 -13.14 -1.53 -19.14
C ASP A 125 -13.06 -0.61 -17.92
N PRO A 126 -14.10 0.20 -17.66
CA PRO A 126 -14.29 0.85 -16.37
C PRO A 126 -14.36 -0.18 -15.24
N PHE A 127 -13.88 0.21 -14.05
CA PHE A 127 -14.18 -0.55 -12.85
C PHE A 127 -15.67 -0.50 -12.52
N GLY A 128 -16.18 -1.60 -11.97
CA GLY A 128 -17.53 -1.66 -11.41
C GLY A 128 -17.65 -0.85 -10.11
N ALA A 129 -18.84 -0.86 -9.53
CA ALA A 129 -19.09 -0.19 -8.27
C ALA A 129 -18.17 -0.74 -7.16
N PRO A 130 -17.54 0.14 -6.35
CA PRO A 130 -16.74 -0.30 -5.22
C PRO A 130 -17.54 -1.09 -4.18
N SER A 131 -16.87 -2.04 -3.55
CA SER A 131 -17.36 -2.79 -2.40
C SER A 131 -16.35 -2.70 -1.26
N GLU A 132 -16.84 -2.53 -0.03
CA GLU A 132 -15.99 -2.55 1.16
C GLU A 132 -15.43 -3.96 1.41
N LEU A 133 -14.22 -4.04 1.94
CA LEU A 133 -13.62 -5.29 2.40
C LEU A 133 -14.15 -5.66 3.80
N SER A 134 -15.41 -6.09 3.85
CA SER A 134 -16.07 -6.54 5.08
C SER A 134 -15.23 -7.59 5.83
N GLY A 135 -15.16 -7.47 7.15
CA GLY A 135 -14.34 -8.33 8.02
C GLY A 135 -12.91 -7.84 8.23
N LEU A 136 -12.40 -6.97 7.34
CA LEU A 136 -11.12 -6.26 7.56
C LEU A 136 -11.32 -4.92 8.24
N THR A 137 -12.36 -4.19 7.88
CA THR A 137 -12.66 -2.86 8.40
C THR A 137 -13.26 -2.91 9.81
N ALA A 138 -12.89 -1.96 10.67
CA ALA A 138 -13.47 -1.83 12.00
C ALA A 138 -14.34 -0.57 12.10
N GLN A 139 -15.43 -0.68 12.87
CA GLN A 139 -16.52 0.31 12.84
C GLN A 139 -16.06 1.71 13.27
N ASN A 140 -15.23 1.79 14.29
CA ASN A 140 -14.79 3.05 14.92
C ASN A 140 -13.31 3.37 14.66
N SER A 141 -12.75 2.80 13.58
CA SER A 141 -11.38 3.06 13.17
C SER A 141 -11.31 3.61 11.75
N ASN A 142 -10.22 4.31 11.45
CA ASN A 142 -9.78 4.63 10.11
C ASN A 142 -8.88 3.49 9.63
N ASP A 143 -9.31 2.80 8.58
CA ASP A 143 -8.54 1.76 7.91
C ASP A 143 -8.13 2.27 6.53
N ASN A 144 -6.83 2.27 6.26
CA ASN A 144 -6.26 2.93 5.09
C ASN A 144 -5.21 2.07 4.41
N ASP A 145 -4.96 2.42 3.15
CA ASP A 145 -3.86 1.91 2.31
C ASP A 145 -3.82 0.38 2.21
N PRO A 146 -4.87 -0.25 1.65
CA PRO A 146 -4.90 -1.70 1.48
C PRO A 146 -3.86 -2.13 0.44
N ALA A 147 -2.83 -2.85 0.89
CA ALA A 147 -1.75 -3.41 0.09
C ALA A 147 -1.84 -4.94 0.05
N PRO A 148 -2.52 -5.53 -0.95
CA PRO A 148 -2.44 -6.97 -1.18
C PRO A 148 -1.02 -7.36 -1.59
N ALA A 149 -0.53 -8.51 -1.12
CA ALA A 149 0.66 -9.13 -1.68
C ALA A 149 0.39 -9.63 -3.11
N ALA A 150 1.45 -9.89 -3.88
CA ALA A 150 1.33 -10.33 -5.28
C ALA A 150 0.54 -11.64 -5.48
N ASP A 151 0.46 -12.50 -4.46
CA ASP A 151 -0.37 -13.71 -4.46
C ASP A 151 -1.84 -13.47 -4.11
N HIS A 152 -2.18 -12.26 -3.64
CA HIS A 152 -3.48 -11.87 -3.11
C HIS A 152 -3.99 -12.75 -1.95
N LEU A 153 -3.12 -13.46 -1.25
CA LEU A 153 -3.46 -14.29 -0.09
C LEU A 153 -3.12 -13.61 1.25
N SER A 154 -2.37 -12.51 1.21
CA SER A 154 -2.21 -11.59 2.33
C SER A 154 -2.55 -10.16 1.93
N LEU A 155 -3.09 -9.39 2.87
CA LEU A 155 -3.38 -7.98 2.72
C LEU A 155 -2.87 -7.23 3.94
N TRP A 156 -2.10 -6.18 3.69
CA TRP A 156 -1.47 -5.31 4.67
C TRP A 156 -2.12 -3.94 4.62
N PHE A 157 -2.30 -3.29 5.74
CA PHE A 157 -2.94 -1.97 5.82
C PHE A 157 -2.56 -1.30 7.14
N HIS A 158 -2.86 -0.02 7.29
CA HIS A 158 -2.73 0.64 8.59
C HIS A 158 -4.07 1.00 9.18
N SER A 159 -4.15 0.94 10.51
CA SER A 159 -5.38 1.17 11.24
C SER A 159 -5.09 1.84 12.57
N ASN A 160 -6.00 2.72 12.99
CA ASN A 160 -5.97 3.30 14.33
C ASN A 160 -6.75 2.48 15.38
N ARG A 161 -7.20 1.26 15.05
CA ARG A 161 -8.05 0.42 15.94
C ARG A 161 -7.43 0.08 17.30
N GLY A 162 -6.10 0.14 17.42
CA GLY A 162 -5.36 -0.06 18.67
C GLY A 162 -5.17 1.21 19.51
N GLY A 163 -5.72 2.35 19.09
CA GLY A 163 -5.52 3.66 19.72
C GLY A 163 -4.35 4.47 19.13
N ASN A 164 -3.44 3.80 18.43
CA ASN A 164 -2.39 4.39 17.59
C ASN A 164 -2.53 3.88 16.14
N THR A 165 -1.98 4.63 15.19
CA THR A 165 -1.91 4.18 13.79
C THR A 165 -0.76 3.19 13.63
N ASP A 166 -1.11 1.90 13.57
CA ASP A 166 -0.17 0.79 13.44
C ASP A 166 -0.47 -0.04 12.18
N LEU A 167 0.47 -0.90 11.80
CA LEU A 167 0.28 -1.83 10.70
C LEU A 167 -0.49 -3.07 11.15
N TYR A 168 -1.42 -3.49 10.31
CA TYR A 168 -2.20 -4.71 10.45
C TYR A 168 -2.11 -5.54 9.18
N PHE A 169 -2.35 -6.84 9.32
CA PHE A 169 -2.45 -7.75 8.20
C PHE A 169 -3.58 -8.76 8.41
N ALA A 170 -4.08 -9.28 7.30
CA ALA A 170 -4.99 -10.41 7.26
C ALA A 170 -4.57 -11.37 6.14
N THR A 171 -4.98 -12.62 6.27
CA THR A 171 -4.68 -13.68 5.30
C THR A 171 -5.94 -14.38 4.84
N ARG A 172 -5.85 -15.14 3.76
CA ARG A 172 -6.89 -16.09 3.32
C ARG A 172 -6.22 -17.28 2.66
N SER A 173 -6.87 -18.44 2.71
CA SER A 173 -6.28 -19.67 2.15
C SER A 173 -6.41 -19.76 0.64
N THR A 174 -7.41 -19.10 0.04
CA THR A 174 -7.62 -19.04 -1.41
C THR A 174 -8.18 -17.67 -1.82
N LEU A 175 -8.27 -17.42 -3.13
CA LEU A 175 -8.83 -16.17 -3.66
C LEU A 175 -10.34 -16.01 -3.45
N THR A 176 -11.04 -17.07 -3.08
CA THR A 176 -12.50 -17.07 -2.86
C THR A 176 -12.90 -17.15 -1.39
N GLU A 177 -11.97 -17.53 -0.52
CA GLU A 177 -12.21 -17.58 0.93
C GLU A 177 -12.17 -16.17 1.53
N ASP A 178 -12.86 -16.04 2.66
CA ASP A 178 -12.87 -14.81 3.45
C ASP A 178 -11.50 -14.54 4.08
N TRP A 179 -11.25 -13.26 4.35
CA TRP A 179 -10.06 -12.87 5.12
C TRP A 179 -10.20 -13.30 6.58
N THR A 180 -9.08 -13.68 7.19
CA THR A 180 -8.97 -13.83 8.63
C THR A 180 -9.22 -12.50 9.34
N ALA A 181 -9.57 -12.56 10.63
CA ALA A 181 -9.57 -11.37 11.47
C ALA A 181 -8.19 -10.68 11.40
N PRO A 182 -8.13 -9.34 11.26
CA PRO A 182 -6.86 -8.64 11.19
C PRO A 182 -6.04 -8.76 12.47
N ALA A 183 -4.75 -8.99 12.30
CA ALA A 183 -3.76 -9.00 13.38
C ALA A 183 -2.78 -7.85 13.21
N MET A 184 -2.36 -7.24 14.31
CA MET A 184 -1.28 -6.24 14.30
C MET A 184 0.03 -6.93 13.87
N VAL A 185 0.86 -6.25 13.09
CA VAL A 185 2.12 -6.81 12.61
C VAL A 185 3.16 -6.90 13.75
N PRO A 186 3.58 -8.11 14.16
CA PRO A 186 4.48 -8.26 15.31
C PRO A 186 5.87 -7.66 15.03
N GLY A 187 6.42 -6.95 16.02
CA GLY A 187 7.78 -6.40 15.98
C GLY A 187 7.94 -5.08 15.20
N ILE A 188 6.85 -4.54 14.65
CA ILE A 188 6.88 -3.29 13.89
C ILE A 188 6.37 -2.09 14.69
N ALA A 189 5.26 -2.30 15.42
CA ALA A 189 4.54 -1.25 16.13
C ALA A 189 5.40 -0.57 17.21
N THR A 190 5.27 0.75 17.31
CA THR A 190 5.88 1.58 18.36
C THR A 190 4.88 2.59 18.91
N SER A 191 5.34 3.58 19.68
CA SER A 191 4.49 4.74 20.04
C SER A 191 4.43 5.79 18.93
N ALA A 192 5.25 5.64 17.90
CA ALA A 192 5.22 6.46 16.69
C ALA A 192 4.11 5.94 15.75
N VAL A 193 3.82 6.66 14.68
CA VAL A 193 2.93 6.16 13.63
C VAL A 193 3.70 5.17 12.76
N GLU A 194 3.06 4.06 12.41
CA GLU A 194 3.47 3.17 11.33
C GLU A 194 2.36 3.07 10.27
N ALA A 195 2.68 3.38 9.02
CA ALA A 195 1.70 3.49 7.95
C ALA A 195 2.25 3.04 6.58
N HIS A 196 1.36 3.00 5.58
CA HIS A 196 1.72 2.83 4.17
C HIS A 196 2.51 1.54 3.86
N ALA A 197 2.02 0.43 4.40
CA ALA A 197 2.65 -0.88 4.22
C ALA A 197 2.68 -1.33 2.75
N TYR A 198 3.75 -2.03 2.38
CA TYR A 198 3.85 -2.83 1.18
C TYR A 198 4.66 -4.09 1.49
N PHE A 199 4.08 -5.26 1.23
CA PHE A 199 4.79 -6.53 1.39
C PHE A 199 5.26 -7.05 0.03
N ARG A 200 6.57 -7.01 -0.17
CA ARG A 200 7.24 -7.56 -1.34
C ARG A 200 7.51 -9.05 -1.10
N MET A 201 7.01 -9.92 -1.98
CA MET A 201 7.19 -11.36 -1.82
C MET A 201 8.59 -11.84 -2.23
N GLY A 202 9.22 -11.15 -3.18
CA GLY A 202 10.58 -11.45 -3.65
C GLY A 202 11.64 -11.45 -2.55
N GLY A 203 12.68 -12.26 -2.72
CA GLY A 203 13.86 -12.24 -1.82
C GLY A 203 13.63 -12.81 -0.41
N GLY A 204 12.55 -13.57 -0.19
CA GLY A 204 12.21 -14.17 1.11
C GLY A 204 11.16 -13.39 1.92
N GLY A 205 10.68 -12.26 1.39
CA GLY A 205 9.66 -11.42 2.03
C GLY A 205 10.26 -10.18 2.70
N GLU A 206 9.81 -9.00 2.29
CA GLU A 206 10.21 -7.71 2.85
C GLU A 206 8.96 -6.85 3.10
N LEU A 207 8.80 -6.35 4.32
CA LEU A 207 7.79 -5.34 4.63
C LEU A 207 8.41 -3.96 4.56
N TRP A 208 7.92 -3.17 3.60
CA TRP A 208 8.23 -1.76 3.42
C TRP A 208 7.11 -0.94 4.05
N PHE A 209 7.46 0.12 4.76
CA PHE A 209 6.48 0.97 5.44
C PHE A 209 7.11 2.31 5.76
N VAL A 210 6.33 3.24 6.33
CA VAL A 210 6.86 4.49 6.87
C VAL A 210 6.60 4.61 8.35
N SER A 211 7.50 5.33 9.03
CA SER A 211 7.31 5.66 10.43
C SER A 211 7.92 7.01 10.75
N ASN A 212 7.29 7.74 11.67
CA ASN A 212 7.83 8.98 12.21
C ASN A 212 8.63 8.78 13.51
N ARG A 213 9.08 7.54 13.79
CA ARG A 213 9.91 7.20 14.96
C ARG A 213 11.23 7.99 15.06
N ASN A 214 11.67 8.60 13.95
CA ASN A 214 12.87 9.44 13.87
C ASN A 214 12.58 10.94 13.74
N GLY A 215 11.32 11.37 13.86
CA GLY A 215 10.90 12.77 13.71
C GLY A 215 9.98 12.98 12.51
N ASN A 216 10.52 12.95 11.29
CA ASN A 216 9.74 12.97 10.05
C ASN A 216 9.30 11.56 9.67
N PHE A 217 8.32 11.44 8.78
CA PHE A 217 8.03 10.14 8.15
C PHE A 217 9.19 9.72 7.27
N ASP A 218 9.84 8.63 7.67
CA ASP A 218 10.94 7.98 6.97
C ASP A 218 10.46 6.62 6.45
N ILE A 219 11.06 6.17 5.34
CA ILE A 219 10.89 4.82 4.81
C ILE A 219 11.74 3.83 5.60
N PHE A 220 11.09 2.75 6.01
CA PHE A 220 11.68 1.60 6.68
C PHE A 220 11.45 0.32 5.88
N VAL A 221 12.36 -0.63 6.06
CA VAL A 221 12.23 -2.00 5.60
C VAL A 221 12.52 -2.98 6.73
N ALA A 222 11.73 -4.05 6.80
CA ALA A 222 11.92 -5.17 7.71
C ALA A 222 11.85 -6.48 6.93
N LYS A 223 12.84 -7.36 7.12
CA LYS A 223 12.86 -8.68 6.44
C LYS A 223 11.96 -9.65 7.19
N LYS A 224 11.24 -10.49 6.46
CA LYS A 224 10.41 -11.54 7.04
C LYS A 224 11.29 -12.58 7.72
N ASN A 225 10.94 -12.93 8.96
CA ASN A 225 11.63 -13.94 9.76
C ASN A 225 10.60 -14.83 10.48
N GLY A 226 10.42 -16.05 9.96
CA GLY A 226 9.37 -16.95 10.43
C GLY A 226 7.97 -16.36 10.22
N SER A 227 7.21 -16.23 11.31
CA SER A 227 5.88 -15.59 11.34
C SER A 227 5.93 -14.08 11.59
N GLY A 228 7.11 -13.51 11.85
CA GLY A 228 7.29 -12.09 12.13
C GLY A 228 8.29 -11.41 11.19
N PHE A 229 8.89 -10.34 11.67
CA PHE A 229 9.88 -9.54 10.95
C PHE A 229 11.10 -9.28 11.82
N ASP A 230 12.27 -9.17 11.19
CA ASP A 230 13.47 -8.61 11.82
C ASP A 230 13.24 -7.15 12.23
N SER A 231 14.11 -6.63 13.10
CA SER A 231 14.05 -5.22 13.49
C SER A 231 14.10 -4.30 12.26
N PRO A 232 13.16 -3.33 12.12
CA PRO A 232 13.15 -2.44 10.97
C PRO A 232 14.42 -1.58 10.88
N SER A 233 14.86 -1.34 9.65
CA SER A 233 15.95 -0.43 9.32
C SER A 233 15.47 0.66 8.38
N THR A 234 16.02 1.87 8.52
CA THR A 234 15.78 2.95 7.54
C THR A 234 16.40 2.60 6.19
N VAL A 235 15.92 3.24 5.12
CA VAL A 235 16.52 3.17 3.78
C VAL A 235 17.06 4.55 3.42
N PRO A 236 18.28 4.92 3.90
CA PRO A 236 18.73 6.31 3.95
C PRO A 236 18.79 6.98 2.58
N GLU A 237 19.08 6.24 1.52
CA GLU A 237 19.16 6.76 0.16
C GLU A 237 17.79 7.15 -0.43
N LEU A 238 16.68 6.67 0.16
CA LEU A 238 15.32 7.03 -0.24
C LEU A 238 14.71 8.12 0.66
N ASN A 239 15.24 8.28 1.87
CA ASN A 239 14.79 9.26 2.85
C ASN A 239 15.43 10.63 2.61
N SER A 240 14.82 11.65 3.20
CA SER A 240 15.19 13.05 3.07
C SER A 240 15.06 13.79 4.40
N GLY A 241 15.39 15.07 4.43
CA GLY A 241 15.11 15.94 5.58
C GLY A 241 13.64 16.37 5.71
N LYS A 242 12.74 15.75 4.93
CA LYS A 242 11.30 16.04 4.84
C LYS A 242 10.52 14.74 5.06
N ASP A 243 9.21 14.76 4.86
CA ASP A 243 8.42 13.56 4.95
C ASP A 243 8.43 12.76 3.62
N ASP A 244 8.68 11.47 3.75
CA ASP A 244 8.74 10.46 2.70
C ASP A 244 7.71 9.35 2.96
N PHE A 245 6.91 9.03 1.96
CA PHE A 245 5.67 8.28 2.10
C PHE A 245 5.49 7.20 1.02
N GLN A 246 4.53 6.30 1.24
CA GLN A 246 4.04 5.29 0.29
C GLN A 246 5.17 4.56 -0.48
N PRO A 247 6.06 3.83 0.20
CA PRO A 247 7.07 3.02 -0.49
C PRO A 247 6.40 1.92 -1.32
N GLN A 248 6.63 1.93 -2.62
CA GLN A 248 6.08 0.98 -3.60
C GLN A 248 7.21 0.36 -4.43
N PRO A 249 7.97 -0.59 -3.85
CA PRO A 249 8.99 -1.31 -4.60
C PRO A 249 8.34 -2.23 -5.64
N SER A 250 8.99 -2.41 -6.78
CA SER A 250 8.65 -3.48 -7.72
C SER A 250 8.97 -4.86 -7.12
N GLU A 251 8.31 -5.92 -7.61
CA GLU A 251 8.54 -7.28 -7.10
C GLU A 251 9.96 -7.79 -7.37
N ASP A 252 10.61 -7.36 -8.46
CA ASP A 252 12.05 -7.62 -8.68
C ASP A 252 12.96 -6.84 -7.71
N GLY A 253 12.39 -5.86 -7.00
CA GLY A 253 13.04 -5.01 -6.04
C GLY A 253 13.98 -3.98 -6.66
N LEU A 254 13.99 -3.77 -7.98
CA LEU A 254 14.98 -2.93 -8.67
C LEU A 254 14.50 -1.50 -8.92
N THR A 255 13.19 -1.26 -8.81
CA THR A 255 12.57 0.06 -8.92
C THR A 255 11.73 0.32 -7.68
N ILE A 256 11.64 1.57 -7.23
CA ILE A 256 10.71 1.97 -6.18
C ILE A 256 10.06 3.30 -6.54
N LEU A 257 8.75 3.38 -6.32
CA LEU A 257 8.00 4.63 -6.29
C LEU A 257 7.78 5.05 -4.85
N ILE A 258 7.89 6.35 -4.60
CA ILE A 258 7.65 6.96 -3.29
C ILE A 258 6.93 8.29 -3.51
N SER A 259 6.15 8.73 -2.53
CA SER A 259 5.71 10.12 -2.47
C SER A 259 6.62 10.87 -1.51
N SER A 260 6.89 12.15 -1.77
CA SER A 260 7.71 12.93 -0.86
C SER A 260 7.43 14.42 -0.94
N THR A 261 7.62 15.10 0.18
CA THR A 261 7.60 16.56 0.32
C THR A 261 9.00 17.19 0.19
N ARG A 262 9.98 16.42 -0.32
CA ARG A 262 11.33 16.90 -0.59
C ARG A 262 11.34 17.98 -1.68
N ASP A 263 12.35 18.85 -1.60
CA ASP A 263 12.56 19.90 -2.59
C ASP A 263 12.84 19.32 -3.99
N GLY A 264 12.42 20.04 -5.03
CA GLY A 264 12.56 19.63 -6.44
C GLY A 264 11.31 18.98 -7.05
N GLY A 265 10.26 18.79 -6.24
CA GLY A 265 8.92 18.44 -6.72
C GLY A 265 8.17 19.64 -7.33
N LYS A 266 6.94 19.40 -7.81
CA LYS A 266 6.08 20.41 -8.44
C LYS A 266 5.03 21.00 -7.48
N GLY A 267 4.69 20.28 -6.43
CA GLY A 267 3.53 20.54 -5.61
C GLY A 267 3.80 20.32 -4.13
N LYS A 268 2.83 19.69 -3.45
CA LYS A 268 2.90 19.44 -2.00
C LYS A 268 3.72 18.18 -1.73
N ALA A 269 3.08 17.02 -1.79
CA ALA A 269 3.78 15.76 -1.93
C ALA A 269 3.76 15.39 -3.41
N ASP A 270 4.90 14.95 -3.92
CA ASP A 270 5.11 14.60 -5.32
C ASP A 270 5.53 13.14 -5.44
N LEU A 271 5.33 12.54 -6.62
CA LEU A 271 5.82 11.21 -6.95
C LEU A 271 7.29 11.26 -7.37
N TRP A 272 8.06 10.32 -6.84
CA TRP A 272 9.47 10.12 -7.15
C TRP A 272 9.74 8.66 -7.48
N ILE A 273 10.72 8.42 -8.34
CA ILE A 273 11.18 7.10 -8.72
C ILE A 273 12.67 6.95 -8.43
N ALA A 274 13.07 5.80 -7.88
CA ALA A 274 14.45 5.41 -7.68
C ALA A 274 14.69 4.01 -8.25
N LYS A 275 15.93 3.73 -8.65
CA LYS A 275 16.35 2.45 -9.24
C LYS A 275 17.66 1.96 -8.64
N ARG A 276 17.89 0.65 -8.63
CA ARG A 276 19.17 0.00 -8.27
C ARG A 276 19.51 -1.11 -9.25
N ALA A 277 20.80 -1.45 -9.30
CA ALA A 277 21.30 -2.51 -10.19
C ALA A 277 21.00 -3.93 -9.69
N SER A 278 20.90 -4.12 -8.37
CA SER A 278 20.52 -5.39 -7.74
C SER A 278 19.92 -5.13 -6.36
N THR A 279 19.28 -6.13 -5.76
CA THR A 279 18.70 -6.02 -4.40
C THR A 279 19.72 -5.85 -3.28
N THR A 280 21.01 -6.03 -3.57
CA THR A 280 22.12 -5.87 -2.63
C THR A 280 22.85 -4.54 -2.75
N VAL A 281 22.50 -3.73 -3.75
CA VAL A 281 23.05 -2.39 -3.98
C VAL A 281 22.04 -1.35 -3.50
N PRO A 282 22.47 -0.23 -2.88
CA PRO A 282 21.55 0.86 -2.56
C PRO A 282 20.80 1.40 -3.77
N PHE A 283 19.62 1.97 -3.55
CA PHE A 283 18.95 2.76 -4.59
C PHE A 283 19.79 3.99 -4.99
N GLY A 284 19.71 4.36 -6.26
CA GLY A 284 20.11 5.68 -6.71
C GLY A 284 19.18 6.75 -6.12
N ALA A 285 19.63 8.01 -6.16
CA ALA A 285 18.84 9.14 -5.68
C ALA A 285 17.46 9.19 -6.38
N PRO A 286 16.36 9.36 -5.63
CA PRO A 286 15.04 9.52 -6.22
C PRO A 286 14.97 10.72 -7.18
N THR A 287 14.33 10.53 -8.34
CA THR A 287 14.06 11.58 -9.33
C THR A 287 12.56 11.84 -9.45
N PRO A 288 12.10 13.10 -9.62
CA PRO A 288 10.68 13.41 -9.67
C PRO A 288 10.05 12.92 -10.98
N LEU A 289 8.79 12.48 -10.93
CA LEU A 289 8.02 12.12 -12.13
C LEU A 289 7.32 13.34 -12.72
N ASP A 290 8.09 14.24 -13.34
CA ASP A 290 7.59 15.54 -13.80
C ASP A 290 6.35 15.47 -14.70
N THR A 291 6.25 14.50 -15.61
CA THR A 291 5.09 14.40 -16.50
C THR A 291 3.81 13.96 -15.78
N VAL A 292 3.95 13.37 -14.60
CA VAL A 292 2.84 12.88 -13.77
C VAL A 292 2.48 13.90 -12.70
N ASN A 293 3.48 14.46 -12.01
CA ASN A 293 3.31 15.41 -10.92
C ASN A 293 2.56 16.68 -11.32
N SER A 294 1.85 17.23 -10.36
CA SER A 294 1.01 18.44 -10.43
C SER A 294 1.41 19.45 -9.37
N SER A 295 0.73 20.61 -9.32
CA SER A 295 0.89 21.58 -8.24
C SER A 295 0.21 21.18 -6.93
N ASP A 296 -0.55 20.08 -6.96
CA ASP A 296 -1.36 19.59 -5.85
C ASP A 296 -0.62 18.48 -5.08
N THR A 297 -1.33 17.70 -4.26
CA THR A 297 -0.79 16.48 -3.65
C THR A 297 -0.90 15.33 -4.63
N ASP A 298 0.19 14.61 -4.87
CA ASP A 298 0.27 13.39 -5.66
C ASP A 298 0.92 12.26 -4.83
N GLN A 299 0.24 11.12 -4.73
CA GLN A 299 0.62 10.02 -3.84
C GLN A 299 0.75 8.69 -4.57
N ALA A 300 1.86 8.00 -4.32
CA ALA A 300 2.20 6.75 -4.97
C ALA A 300 1.14 5.67 -4.72
N GLY A 301 0.64 5.11 -5.81
CA GLY A 301 -0.32 4.02 -5.80
C GLY A 301 0.37 2.70 -6.10
N TRP A 302 0.48 2.36 -7.38
CA TRP A 302 0.99 1.09 -7.84
C TRP A 302 1.54 1.21 -9.25
N ILE A 303 2.60 0.48 -9.56
CA ILE A 303 3.15 0.36 -10.92
C ILE A 303 2.96 -1.06 -11.41
N SER A 304 2.55 -1.20 -12.67
CA SER A 304 2.37 -2.50 -13.28
C SER A 304 3.68 -3.29 -13.36
N PRO A 305 3.65 -4.63 -13.32
CA PRO A 305 4.87 -5.45 -13.37
C PRO A 305 5.72 -5.20 -14.62
N ASP A 306 5.09 -4.81 -15.74
CA ASP A 306 5.77 -4.43 -16.98
C ASP A 306 6.30 -2.98 -16.96
N GLY A 307 6.03 -2.21 -15.90
CA GLY A 307 6.40 -0.81 -15.74
C GLY A 307 5.64 0.15 -16.65
N CYS A 308 4.61 -0.30 -17.37
CA CYS A 308 3.93 0.50 -18.39
C CYS A 308 2.83 1.40 -17.86
N ARG A 309 2.27 1.10 -16.68
CA ARG A 309 1.14 1.83 -16.10
C ARG A 309 1.42 2.18 -14.66
N LEU A 310 1.21 3.45 -14.34
CA LEU A 310 1.27 4.00 -13.00
C LEU A 310 -0.13 4.39 -12.56
N TYR A 311 -0.57 3.79 -11.47
CA TYR A 311 -1.80 4.13 -10.76
C TYR A 311 -1.42 4.93 -9.52
N PHE A 312 -2.12 6.03 -9.25
CA PHE A 312 -1.77 6.92 -8.16
C PHE A 312 -3.00 7.71 -7.70
N SER A 313 -2.92 8.33 -6.52
CA SER A 313 -3.95 9.24 -6.04
C SER A 313 -3.48 10.69 -6.11
N SER A 314 -4.41 11.61 -6.36
CA SER A 314 -4.11 13.03 -6.47
C SER A 314 -5.29 13.90 -6.11
N THR A 315 -5.03 15.04 -5.47
CA THR A 315 -6.05 16.07 -5.21
C THR A 315 -6.26 17.01 -6.41
N ARG A 316 -5.68 16.70 -7.58
CA ARG A 316 -5.75 17.57 -8.76
C ARG A 316 -7.18 17.80 -9.28
N GLY A 317 -7.40 19.03 -9.73
CA GLY A 317 -8.50 19.40 -10.65
C GLY A 317 -9.87 19.70 -10.04
N VAL A 318 -10.15 19.34 -8.78
CA VAL A 318 -11.48 19.56 -8.16
C VAL A 318 -11.48 20.68 -7.11
N GLY A 319 -10.35 20.94 -6.45
CA GLY A 319 -10.22 22.05 -5.50
C GLY A 319 -10.95 21.88 -4.16
N ASP A 320 -11.51 20.70 -3.90
CA ASP A 320 -12.15 20.33 -2.63
C ASP A 320 -11.19 19.60 -1.66
N GLY A 321 -9.96 19.33 -2.10
CA GLY A 321 -8.92 18.70 -1.27
C GLY A 321 -9.00 17.17 -1.21
N HIS A 322 -9.97 16.51 -1.86
CA HIS A 322 -10.06 15.06 -1.85
C HIS A 322 -9.20 14.41 -2.93
N ASP A 323 -8.55 13.30 -2.58
CA ASP A 323 -7.88 12.46 -3.56
C ASP A 323 -8.87 11.81 -4.52
N ARG A 324 -8.48 11.71 -5.78
CA ARG A 324 -9.05 10.79 -6.76
C ARG A 324 -7.98 9.90 -7.34
N LEU A 325 -8.43 8.81 -7.95
CA LEU A 325 -7.57 7.82 -8.57
C LEU A 325 -7.28 8.19 -10.03
N TYR A 326 -6.00 8.18 -10.38
CA TYR A 326 -5.49 8.49 -11.70
C TYR A 326 -4.61 7.35 -12.22
N ILE A 327 -4.50 7.30 -13.54
CA ILE A 327 -3.59 6.42 -14.27
C ILE A 327 -2.72 7.26 -15.21
N ALA A 328 -1.44 6.93 -15.33
CA ALA A 328 -0.53 7.41 -16.35
C ALA A 328 0.10 6.23 -17.08
N VAL A 329 0.21 6.31 -18.41
CA VAL A 329 0.65 5.19 -19.28
C VAL A 329 1.89 5.60 -20.06
N ARG A 330 2.90 4.73 -20.10
CA ARG A 330 4.05 4.91 -21.00
C ARG A 330 3.67 4.59 -22.44
N PRO A 331 4.05 5.42 -23.42
CA PRO A 331 3.85 5.08 -24.81
C PRO A 331 4.82 3.96 -25.26
N LEU A 332 4.49 3.31 -26.38
CA LEU A 332 5.45 2.52 -27.18
C LEU A 332 6.58 3.43 -27.67
#